data_AF-A0A3D0T4R5-F1
#
_entry.id   AF-A0A3D0T4R5-F1
#
_cell.length_a   1.000
_cell.length_b   1.000
_cell.length_c   1.000
_cell.angle_alpha   90.00
_cell.angle_beta   90.00
_cell.angle_gamma   90.00
#
_symmetry.space_group_name_H-M   'P 1'
#
loop_
_entity.id
_entity.type
_entity.pdbx_description
1 polymer ?
#
loop_
_entity_poly.entity_id
_entity_poly.type
_entity_poly.pdbx_seq_one_letter_code
_entity_poly.pdbx_strand_id
1 'polypeptide(L)' 'MNKCYQCGGKLKRENIDIARYWGKDLIALNDVPSLVCTKCGERYFEAKVSSKIDERIQGVLERRSFIEKIDVPVVQF' A
#
# COMPACT_ATOMS: atom_id res chain seq x y z
N MET A 1 7.71 0.84 -18.40
CA MET A 1 7.94 2.08 -17.64
C MET A 1 9.00 1.77 -16.60
N ASN A 2 10.28 2.06 -16.90
CA ASN A 2 11.40 1.46 -16.16
C ASN A 2 12.23 2.51 -15.38
N LYS A 3 11.79 3.77 -15.41
CA LYS A 3 12.42 4.91 -14.73
C LYS A 3 11.40 5.58 -13.82
N CYS A 4 11.87 6.00 -12.66
CA CYS A 4 11.12 6.76 -11.69
C CYS A 4 10.82 8.16 -12.25
N TYR A 5 9.57 8.58 -12.14
CA TYR A 5 9.14 9.90 -12.58
C TYR A 5 9.69 11.03 -11.71
N GLN A 6 10.01 10.75 -10.44
CA GLN A 6 10.53 11.76 -9.52
C GLN A 6 12.04 12.01 -9.66
N CYS A 7 12.85 10.96 -9.77
CA CYS A 7 14.30 11.10 -9.75
C CYS A 7 15.04 10.49 -10.95
N GLY A 8 14.31 9.89 -11.90
CA GLY A 8 14.89 9.20 -13.07
C GLY A 8 15.55 7.85 -12.77
N GLY A 9 15.61 7.42 -11.50
CA GLY A 9 16.22 6.17 -11.07
C GLY A 9 15.51 4.91 -11.59
N LYS A 10 16.18 3.75 -11.51
CA LYS A 10 15.62 2.47 -11.98
C LYS A 10 14.46 2.01 -11.08
N LEU A 11 13.40 1.49 -11.69
CA LEU A 11 12.30 0.83 -10.98
C LEU A 11 12.54 -0.67 -10.93
N LYS A 12 12.26 -1.28 -9.77
CA LYS A 12 12.30 -2.72 -9.54
C LYS A 12 10.92 -3.20 -9.10
N ARG A 13 10.46 -4.34 -9.61
CA ARG A 13 9.24 -4.99 -9.11
C ARG A 13 9.54 -5.62 -7.76
N GLU A 14 8.71 -5.31 -6.78
CA GLU A 14 8.83 -5.83 -5.42
C GLU A 14 7.46 -5.82 -4.74
N ASN A 15 7.19 -6.84 -3.94
CA ASN A 15 6.02 -6.86 -3.08
C ASN A 15 6.37 -6.17 -1.77
N ILE A 16 5.50 -5.27 -1.31
CA ILE A 16 5.74 -4.43 -0.16
C ILE A 16 4.54 -4.42 0.77
N ASP A 17 4.80 -4.14 2.04
CA ASP A 17 3.76 -3.89 3.02
C ASP A 17 3.44 -2.39 3.06
N ILE A 18 2.15 -2.08 3.15
CA ILE A 18 1.66 -0.70 3.21
C ILE A 18 0.61 -0.57 4.31
N ALA A 19 0.61 0.56 5.02
CA ALA A 19 -0.48 0.96 5.89
C ALA A 19 -1.09 2.24 5.32
N ARG A 20 -2.43 2.27 5.19
CA ARG A 20 -3.15 3.44 4.69
C ARG A 20 -4.41 3.69 5.51
N TYR A 21 -4.71 4.97 5.69
CA TYR A 21 -6.00 5.38 6.23
C TYR A 21 -7.08 5.17 5.17
N TRP A 22 -8.19 4.60 5.60
CA TRP A 22 -9.41 4.46 4.84
C TRP A 22 -10.57 5.02 5.65
N GLY A 23 -10.92 6.28 5.39
CA GLY A 23 -11.81 7.03 6.28
C GLY A 23 -11.16 7.18 7.66
N LYS A 24 -11.75 6.55 8.68
CA LYS A 24 -11.26 6.58 10.07
C LYS A 24 -10.40 5.38 10.45
N ASP A 25 -10.33 4.37 9.59
CA ASP A 25 -9.69 3.09 9.89
C ASP A 25 -8.28 3.07 9.28
N LEU A 26 -7.28 2.63 10.05
CA LEU A 26 -5.93 2.37 9.53
C LEU A 26 -5.84 0.90 9.11
N ILE A 27 -5.61 0.66 7.82
CA ILE A 27 -5.59 -0.69 7.25
C ILE A 27 -4.18 -1.00 6.77
N ALA A 28 -3.62 -2.10 7.28
CA ALA A 28 -2.39 -2.69 6.80
C ALA A 28 -2.69 -3.72 5.70
N LEU A 29 -1.97 -3.62 4.58
CA LEU A 29 -1.96 -4.60 3.51
C LEU A 29 -0.54 -5.13 3.36
N ASN A 30 -0.41 -6.45 3.41
CA ASN A 30 0.86 -7.12 3.24
C ASN A 30 1.01 -7.64 1.80
N ASP A 31 2.26 -7.80 1.37
CA ASP A 31 2.62 -8.44 0.10
C ASP A 31 1.98 -7.78 -1.15
N VAL A 32 1.92 -6.45 -1.17
CA VAL A 32 1.30 -5.69 -2.27
C VAL A 32 2.29 -5.53 -3.43
N PRO A 33 1.98 -6.02 -4.64
CA PRO A 33 2.88 -5.87 -5.80
C PRO A 33 3.07 -4.41 -6.20
N SER A 34 4.31 -3.97 -6.29
CA SER A 34 4.65 -2.58 -6.61
C SER A 34 5.90 -2.46 -7.47
N LEU A 35 6.12 -1.27 -8.03
CA LEU A 35 7.38 -0.85 -8.61
C LEU A 35 8.04 0.15 -7.66
N VAL A 36 9.18 -0.21 -7.10
CA VAL A 36 9.93 0.63 -6.16
C VAL A 36 11.16 1.20 -6.85
N CYS A 37 11.38 2.52 -6.71
CA CYS A 37 12.60 3.14 -7.16
C CYS A 37 13.77 2.76 -6.25
N THR A 38 14.83 2.20 -6.84
CA THR A 38 16.02 1.77 -6.10
C THR A 38 16.90 2.92 -5.60
N LYS A 39 16.56 4.18 -5.93
CA LYS A 39 17.34 5.38 -5.55
C LYS A 39 16.64 6.23 -4.49
N CYS A 40 15.36 6.58 -4.72
CA CYS A 40 14.61 7.45 -3.81
C CYS A 40 13.50 6.75 -3.02
N GLY A 41 13.23 5.46 -3.28
CA GLY A 41 12.20 4.70 -2.58
C GLY A 41 10.76 4.97 -3.02
N GLU A 42 10.55 5.80 -4.06
CA GLU A 42 9.22 6.08 -4.62
C GLU A 42 8.52 4.80 -5.07
N ARG A 43 7.22 4.69 -4.81
CA ARG A 43 6.44 3.46 -4.98
C ARG A 43 5.32 3.70 -5.98
N TYR A 44 5.28 2.89 -7.03
CA TYR A 44 4.24 2.94 -8.05
C TYR A 44 3.40 1.68 -8.03
N PHE A 45 2.08 1.84 -8.05
CA PHE A 45 1.12 0.76 -8.13
C PHE A 45 0.48 0.78 -9.52
N GLU A 46 0.43 -0.37 -10.18
CA GLU A 46 -0.30 -0.51 -11.44
C GLU A 46 -1.80 -0.32 -11.19
N ALA A 47 -2.55 0.25 -12.14
CA ALA A 47 -3.97 0.53 -11.96
C ALA A 47 -4.78 -0.70 -11.47
N LYS A 48 -4.49 -1.88 -12.04
CA LYS A 48 -5.11 -3.15 -11.61
C LYS A 48 -4.81 -3.51 -10.15
N VAL A 49 -3.64 -3.13 -9.62
CA VAL A 49 -3.26 -3.41 -8.24
C VAL A 49 -4.02 -2.44 -7.34
N SER A 50 -4.06 -1.16 -7.69
CA SER A 50 -4.85 -0.16 -6.96
C SER A 50 -6.33 -0.56 -6.86
N SER A 51 -6.97 -0.94 -7.97
CA SER A 51 -8.37 -1.38 -7.94
C SER A 51 -8.59 -2.62 -7.05
N LYS A 52 -7.64 -3.57 -7.04
CA LYS A 52 -7.70 -4.74 -6.17
C LYS A 52 -7.50 -4.40 -4.69
N ILE A 53 -6.67 -3.41 -4.38
CA ILE A 53 -6.50 -2.91 -3.01
C ILE A 53 -7.83 -2.36 -2.52
N ASP A 54 -8.48 -1.50 -3.31
CA ASP A 54 -9.75 -0.86 -2.95
C ASP A 54 -10.86 -1.91 -2.74
N GLU A 55 -11.00 -2.87 -3.65
CA GLU A 55 -11.97 -3.97 -3.56
C GLU A 55 -11.74 -4.82 -2.30
N ARG A 56 -10.48 -5.18 -2.01
CA ARG A 56 -10.15 -5.97 -0.81
C ARG A 56 -10.46 -5.20 0.47
N ILE A 57 -10.10 -3.92 0.52
CA ILE A 57 -10.36 -3.06 1.68
C ILE A 57 -11.87 -2.98 1.94
N GLN A 58 -12.67 -2.68 0.92
CA GLN A 58 -14.13 -2.63 1.05
C GLN A 58 -14.68 -3.96 1.55
N GLY A 59 -14.28 -5.08 0.93
CA GLY A 59 -14.75 -6.40 1.32
C GLY A 59 -14.35 -6.82 2.75
N VAL A 60 -13.20 -6.35 3.26
CA VAL A 60 -12.75 -6.59 4.64
C VAL A 60 -13.54 -5.73 5.62
N LEU A 61 -13.78 -4.45 5.29
CA LEU A 61 -14.55 -3.53 6.14
C LEU A 61 -16.02 -3.97 6.27
N GLU A 62 -16.64 -4.40 5.17
CA GLU A 62 -18.03 -4.87 5.16
C GLU A 62 -18.21 -6.17 5.95
N ARG A 63 -17.31 -7.14 5.76
CA ARG A 63 -17.40 -8.46 6.41
C ARG A 63 -16.73 -8.51 7.78
N ARG A 64 -16.05 -7.44 8.19
CA ARG A 64 -15.16 -7.38 9.37
C ARG A 64 -14.18 -8.57 9.42
N SER A 65 -13.71 -9.02 8.27
CA SER A 65 -12.85 -10.19 8.13
C SER A 65 -11.40 -9.76 7.96
N PHE A 66 -10.73 -9.44 9.07
CA PHE A 66 -9.29 -9.18 9.10
C PHE A 66 -8.53 -10.42 9.58
N ILE A 67 -7.31 -10.60 9.09
CA ILE A 67 -6.46 -11.72 9.48
C ILE A 67 -5.89 -11.45 10.88
N GLU A 68 -5.39 -10.24 11.11
CA GLU A 68 -4.81 -9.79 12.38
C GLU A 68 -5.18 -8.33 12.62
N LYS A 69 -5.31 -7.95 13.89
CA LYS A 69 -5.49 -6.56 14.31
C LYS A 69 -4.21 -6.10 14.99
N ILE A 70 -3.68 -4.97 14.54
CA ILE A 70 -2.50 -4.33 15.12
C ILE A 70 -2.99 -3.17 15.98
N ASP A 71 -2.58 -3.11 17.25
CA ASP A 71 -2.82 -1.95 18.11
C ASP A 71 -1.79 -0.86 17.80
N VAL A 72 -2.27 0.28 17.31
CA VAL A 72 -1.42 1.41 16.91
C VAL A 72 -1.63 2.56 17.89
N PRO A 73 -0.62 2.91 18.72
CA PRO A 73 -0.74 4.03 19.65
C PRO A 73 -0.74 5.36 18.88
N VAL A 74 -1.74 6.21 19.16
CA VAL A 74 -1.88 7.55 18.56
C VAL A 74 -1.58 8.60 19.63
N VAL A 75 -0.65 9.51 19.34
CA VAL A 75 -0.29 10.64 20.21
C VAL A 75 -0.84 11.93 19.59
N GLN A 76 -1.51 12.75 20.39
CA GLN A 76 -1.92 14.10 19.98
C GLN A 76 -0.76 15.08 20.15
N PHE A 77 -0.61 16.02 19.21
CA PHE A 77 0.34 17.12 19.29
C PHE A 77 -0.27 18.32 20.01
#